data_AF-A0A1F8PHM3-F1
#
_entry.id   AF-A0A1F8PHM3-F1
#
_cell.length_a   1.000
_cell.length_b   1.000
_cell.length_c   1.000
_cell.angle_alpha   90.00
_cell.angle_beta   90.00
_cell.angle_gamma   90.00
#
_symmetry.space_group_name_H-M   'P 1'
#
loop_
_entity.id
_entity.type
_entity.pdbx_description
1 polymer ?
#
loop_
_entity_poly.entity_id
_entity_poly.type
_entity_poly.pdbx_seq_one_letter_code
_entity_poly.pdbx_strand_id
1 'polypeptide(L)'
;MYKGKKLHKSLLRAGIFVLMIGAVLVTGCTSRSLPQVTNAPEISTSSSSNSPTNGLIQSSNGGAVTIDVEWLGEKRGNLMLEVAMNTHSVDLDSYDLGKLALLSDDRGKQYLPASWDSQPGGHHRQGTLTFQAPDSEPKYFELIIRDVAGIKERIFRWELGVS
;
A
#
# COMPACT_ATOMS: atom_id res chain seq x y z
N MET A 1 54.75 -16.37 22.35
CA MET A 1 53.70 -17.07 21.58
C MET A 1 52.40 -16.26 21.61
N TYR A 2 52.07 -15.58 20.50
CA TYR A 2 50.74 -15.25 19.94
C TYR A 2 50.96 -14.15 18.87
N LYS A 3 51.37 -14.52 17.66
CA LYS A 3 50.54 -14.81 16.46
C LYS A 3 49.82 -13.54 15.94
N GLY A 4 50.44 -12.93 14.92
CA GLY A 4 49.99 -11.71 14.25
C GLY A 4 48.64 -11.86 13.56
N LYS A 5 47.87 -10.77 13.59
CA LYS A 5 46.55 -10.66 12.94
C LYS A 5 46.78 -10.25 11.49
N LYS A 6 46.41 -11.12 10.54
CA LYS A 6 46.45 -10.83 9.11
C LYS A 6 45.33 -9.84 8.77
N LEU A 7 45.69 -8.72 8.15
CA LEU A 7 44.75 -7.81 7.50
C LEU A 7 44.02 -8.57 6.37
N HIS A 8 42.69 -8.55 6.42
CA HIS A 8 41.87 -9.04 5.32
C HIS A 8 41.77 -7.95 4.24
N LYS A 9 41.98 -8.41 3.01
CA LYS A 9 42.24 -7.58 1.83
C LYS A 9 40.94 -6.96 1.31
N SER A 10 41.05 -5.69 0.93
CA SER A 10 40.08 -4.91 0.18
C SER A 10 39.61 -5.67 -1.06
N LEU A 11 38.29 -5.82 -1.22
CA LEU A 11 37.66 -6.41 -2.41
C LEU A 11 37.30 -5.28 -3.37
N LEU A 12 38.24 -4.96 -4.27
CA LEU A 12 37.96 -4.16 -5.46
C LEU A 12 37.24 -5.05 -6.47
N ARG A 13 35.95 -4.80 -6.74
CA ARG A 13 35.24 -5.40 -7.88
C ARG A 13 34.84 -4.27 -8.83
N ALA A 14 35.72 -4.02 -9.79
CA ALA A 14 35.41 -3.25 -10.99
C ALA A 14 34.48 -4.10 -11.88
N GLY A 15 33.20 -3.76 -11.91
CA GLY A 15 32.21 -4.34 -12.82
C GLY A 15 32.12 -3.50 -14.09
N ILE A 16 32.56 -4.08 -15.20
CA ILE A 16 32.72 -3.48 -16.52
C ILE A 16 31.36 -3.08 -17.12
N PHE A 17 31.26 -1.82 -17.56
CA PHE A 17 30.24 -1.31 -18.47
C PHE A 17 30.39 -1.99 -19.85
N VAL A 18 29.39 -2.74 -20.30
CA VAL A 18 29.31 -3.22 -21.69
C VAL A 18 27.95 -2.88 -22.29
N LEU A 19 27.99 -1.83 -23.12
CA LEU A 19 27.43 -1.71 -24.45
C LEU A 19 25.97 -2.14 -24.73
N MET A 20 25.16 -1.12 -24.96
CA MET A 20 23.96 -1.08 -25.80
C MET A 20 24.11 -1.86 -27.11
N ILE A 21 23.17 -2.77 -27.40
CA ILE A 21 22.73 -3.07 -28.76
C ILE A 21 21.21 -3.27 -28.73
N GLY A 22 20.49 -2.40 -29.43
CA GLY A 22 19.06 -2.50 -29.65
C GLY A 22 18.71 -3.54 -30.71
N ALA A 23 17.52 -4.11 -30.56
CA ALA A 23 16.74 -4.66 -31.66
C ALA A 23 15.27 -4.45 -31.31
N VAL A 24 14.72 -3.34 -31.80
CA VAL A 24 13.29 -3.07 -31.80
C VAL A 24 12.67 -3.95 -32.88
N LEU A 25 11.98 -5.02 -32.48
CA LEU A 25 11.07 -5.76 -33.35
C LEU A 25 9.65 -5.33 -32.99
N VAL A 26 9.12 -4.37 -33.76
CA VAL A 26 7.69 -4.03 -33.73
C VAL A 26 6.96 -5.12 -34.49
N THR A 27 6.53 -6.16 -33.78
CA THR A 27 5.59 -7.15 -34.32
C THR A 27 4.19 -6.64 -34.06
N GLY A 28 3.57 -6.06 -35.08
CA GLY A 28 2.18 -5.60 -35.04
C GLY A 28 1.22 -6.78 -34.97
N CYS A 29 0.54 -6.97 -33.83
CA CYS A 29 -0.61 -7.86 -33.74
C CYS A 29 -1.83 -7.13 -34.31
N THR A 30 -2.26 -7.50 -35.52
CA THR A 30 -3.56 -7.06 -36.04
C THR A 30 -4.65 -7.93 -35.42
N SER A 31 -5.37 -7.41 -34.43
CA SER A 31 -6.58 -8.05 -33.92
C SER A 31 -7.77 -7.48 -34.68
N ARG A 32 -8.38 -8.30 -35.54
CA ARG A 32 -9.68 -8.01 -36.16
C ARG A 32 -10.76 -8.02 -35.08
N SER A 33 -11.29 -6.86 -34.74
CA SER A 33 -12.47 -6.73 -33.88
C SER A 33 -13.74 -7.00 -34.69
N LEU A 34 -14.51 -8.01 -34.30
CA LEU A 34 -15.89 -8.24 -34.75
C LEU A 34 -16.81 -7.16 -34.15
N PRO A 35 -17.84 -6.67 -34.87
CA PRO A 35 -18.82 -5.77 -34.30
C PRO A 35 -19.82 -6.57 -33.45
N GLN A 36 -19.70 -6.50 -32.12
CA GLN A 36 -20.74 -6.99 -31.22
C GLN A 36 -21.70 -5.84 -30.89
N VAL A 37 -22.74 -5.71 -31.70
CA VAL A 37 -23.95 -4.97 -31.33
C VAL A 37 -24.80 -5.89 -30.46
N THR A 38 -24.73 -5.69 -29.14
CA THR A 38 -25.78 -6.13 -28.23
C THR A 38 -25.97 -5.04 -27.19
N ASN A 39 -27.03 -4.25 -27.35
CA ASN A 39 -27.54 -3.33 -26.35
C ASN A 39 -27.98 -4.15 -25.12
N ALA A 40 -27.09 -4.30 -24.14
CA ALA A 40 -27.48 -4.55 -22.77
C ALA A 40 -27.74 -3.18 -22.10
N PRO A 41 -28.76 -3.04 -21.24
CA PRO A 41 -28.85 -1.87 -20.41
C PRO A 41 -27.68 -1.95 -19.43
N GLU A 42 -26.62 -1.19 -19.70
CA GLU A 42 -25.67 -0.83 -18.66
C GLU A 42 -26.48 -0.02 -17.64
N ILE A 43 -26.87 -0.69 -16.56
CA ILE A 43 -27.13 -0.01 -15.30
C ILE A 43 -25.78 0.59 -14.95
N SER A 44 -25.56 1.82 -15.39
CA SER A 44 -24.52 2.68 -14.89
C SER A 44 -24.88 2.96 -13.43
N THR A 45 -24.52 2.01 -12.57
CA THR A 45 -24.25 2.33 -11.17
C THR A 45 -23.06 3.27 -11.24
N SER A 46 -23.35 4.56 -11.32
CA SER A 46 -22.42 5.64 -11.03
C SER A 46 -21.94 5.43 -9.60
N SER A 47 -20.92 4.60 -9.43
CA SER A 47 -20.12 4.60 -8.23
C SER A 47 -19.42 5.94 -8.21
N SER A 48 -19.98 6.89 -7.47
CA SER A 48 -19.31 8.09 -7.01
C SER A 48 -18.06 7.62 -6.25
N SER A 49 -16.96 7.41 -6.97
CA SER A 49 -15.71 7.01 -6.35
C SER A 49 -15.12 8.26 -5.73
N ASN A 50 -15.44 8.49 -4.46
CA ASN A 50 -14.75 9.46 -3.61
C ASN A 50 -13.25 9.21 -3.75
N SER A 51 -12.58 10.08 -4.50
CA SER A 51 -11.15 9.94 -4.77
C SER A 51 -10.39 10.87 -3.83
N PRO A 52 -9.28 10.40 -3.26
CA PRO A 52 -8.50 11.22 -2.34
C PRO A 52 -7.86 12.40 -3.07
N THR A 53 -7.96 13.60 -2.49
CA THR A 53 -7.39 14.83 -3.08
C THR A 53 -5.96 15.11 -2.63
N ASN A 54 -5.51 14.49 -1.54
CA ASN A 54 -4.16 14.65 -1.00
C ASN A 54 -3.24 13.45 -1.31
N GLY A 55 -3.49 12.77 -2.42
CA GLY A 55 -2.65 11.69 -2.95
C GLY A 55 -3.11 10.29 -2.52
N LEU A 56 -2.71 9.29 -3.30
CA LEU A 56 -3.03 7.89 -3.02
C LEU A 56 -2.18 7.33 -1.89
N ILE A 57 -0.88 7.65 -1.87
CA ILE A 57 0.10 7.11 -0.92
C ILE A 57 0.48 8.17 0.12
N GLN A 58 0.48 7.79 1.40
CA GLN A 58 0.98 8.59 2.51
C GLN A 58 1.98 7.80 3.36
N SER A 59 2.99 8.47 3.89
CA SER A 59 4.08 7.84 4.63
C SER A 59 4.18 8.36 6.08
N SER A 60 4.51 7.47 7.00
CA SER A 60 4.80 7.80 8.40
C SER A 60 6.04 7.05 8.87
N ASN A 61 7.06 7.79 9.33
CA ASN A 61 8.29 7.24 9.89
C ASN A 61 8.35 7.46 11.41
N GLY A 62 8.66 6.40 12.17
CA GLY A 62 8.90 6.51 13.61
C GLY A 62 9.14 5.15 14.26
N GLY A 63 9.85 5.12 15.38
CA GLY A 63 10.10 3.88 16.13
C GLY A 63 10.91 2.83 15.35
N ALA A 64 11.76 3.25 14.42
CA ALA A 64 12.51 2.38 13.48
C ALA A 64 11.62 1.61 12.46
N VAL A 65 10.37 2.02 12.28
CA VAL A 65 9.48 1.52 11.23
C VAL A 65 9.02 2.68 10.34
N THR A 66 9.06 2.48 9.04
CA THR A 66 8.33 3.32 8.07
C THR A 66 7.08 2.57 7.65
N ILE A 67 5.94 3.28 7.64
CA ILE A 67 4.66 2.75 7.17
C ILE A 67 4.19 3.64 6.02
N ASP A 68 4.04 3.03 4.85
CA ASP A 68 3.41 3.64 3.69
C ASP A 68 2.01 3.05 3.55
N VAL A 69 1.02 3.89 3.30
CA VAL A 69 -0.37 3.47 3.11
C VAL A 69 -0.91 4.03 1.81
N GLU A 70 -1.42 3.16 0.96
CA GLU A 70 -2.04 3.50 -0.32
C GLU A 70 -3.56 3.30 -0.26
N TRP A 71 -4.31 4.32 -0.68
CA TRP A 71 -5.73 4.19 -0.97
C TRP A 71 -5.95 3.42 -2.28
N LEU A 72 -6.56 2.23 -2.19
CA LEU A 72 -6.90 1.41 -3.35
C LEU A 72 -8.30 1.68 -3.90
N GLY A 73 -9.09 2.52 -3.21
CA GLY A 73 -10.47 2.80 -3.57
C GLY A 73 -11.50 2.00 -2.80
N GLU A 74 -12.75 2.21 -3.20
CA GLU A 74 -13.90 1.46 -2.71
C GLU A 74 -14.35 0.43 -3.75
N LYS A 75 -14.55 -0.81 -3.33
CA LYS A 75 -14.98 -1.90 -4.20
C LYS A 75 -16.03 -2.74 -3.48
N ARG A 76 -17.22 -2.84 -4.09
CA ARG A 76 -18.35 -3.65 -3.58
C ARG A 76 -18.69 -3.32 -2.12
N GLY A 77 -18.72 -2.04 -1.77
CA GLY A 77 -19.02 -1.57 -0.42
C GLY A 77 -17.88 -1.71 0.59
N ASN A 78 -16.65 -2.01 0.15
CA ASN A 78 -15.48 -2.06 1.01
C ASN A 78 -14.47 -1.00 0.62
N LEU A 79 -13.93 -0.29 1.62
CA LEU A 79 -12.81 0.63 1.51
C LEU A 79 -11.52 -0.16 1.71
N MET A 80 -10.60 -0.07 0.76
CA MET A 80 -9.39 -0.89 0.72
C MET A 80 -8.14 -0.01 0.82
N LEU A 81 -7.24 -0.36 1.75
CA LEU A 81 -5.97 0.33 1.97
C LEU A 81 -4.82 -0.69 1.92
N GLU A 82 -3.85 -0.48 1.04
CA GLU A 82 -2.61 -1.23 1.11
C GLU A 82 -1.69 -0.61 2.16
N VAL A 83 -1.06 -1.43 3.00
CA VAL A 83 -0.11 -0.99 4.00
C VAL A 83 1.22 -1.71 3.76
N ALA A 84 2.29 -0.96 3.55
CA ALA A 84 3.66 -1.45 3.47
C ALA A 84 4.45 -0.95 4.69
N MET A 85 5.05 -1.87 5.43
CA MET A 85 5.86 -1.61 6.61
C MET A 85 7.30 -2.04 6.35
N ASN A 86 8.25 -1.16 6.66
CA ASN A 86 9.67 -1.38 6.43
C ASN A 86 10.46 -1.10 7.70
N THR A 87 11.39 -2.00 8.06
CA THR A 87 12.30 -1.83 9.20
C THR A 87 13.63 -2.55 8.97
N HIS A 88 14.61 -2.24 9.82
CA HIS A 88 15.89 -2.94 9.89
C HIS A 88 16.20 -3.50 11.29
N SER A 89 15.27 -3.37 12.25
CA SER A 89 15.58 -3.64 13.66
C SER A 89 14.47 -4.34 14.44
N VAL A 90 13.24 -4.41 13.93
CA VAL A 90 12.13 -5.09 14.61
C VAL A 90 11.57 -6.23 13.76
N ASP A 91 10.87 -7.15 14.41
CA ASP A 91 10.09 -8.20 13.75
C ASP A 91 8.67 -7.70 13.48
N LEU A 92 8.32 -7.51 12.22
CA LEU A 92 7.01 -7.01 11.79
C LEU A 92 5.91 -8.07 11.83
N ASP A 93 6.26 -9.36 11.97
CA ASP A 93 5.25 -10.43 12.08
C ASP A 93 4.56 -10.40 13.45
N SER A 94 5.17 -9.73 14.44
CA SER A 94 4.59 -9.51 15.77
C SER A 94 3.41 -8.53 15.79
N TYR A 95 3.23 -7.71 14.75
CA TYR A 95 2.13 -6.74 14.66
C TYR A 95 0.94 -7.31 13.88
N ASP A 96 -0.24 -7.30 14.49
CA ASP A 96 -1.49 -7.69 13.84
C ASP A 96 -2.30 -6.44 13.51
N LEU A 97 -2.19 -5.94 12.26
CA LEU A 97 -2.92 -4.73 11.87
C LEU A 97 -4.44 -4.93 11.86
N GLY A 98 -4.96 -6.16 11.82
CA GLY A 98 -6.38 -6.44 12.01
C GLY A 98 -6.89 -6.06 13.41
N LYS A 99 -5.98 -5.91 14.38
CA LYS A 99 -6.28 -5.48 15.76
C LYS A 99 -5.78 -4.07 16.08
N LEU A 100 -4.71 -3.66 15.41
CA LEU A 100 -4.03 -2.40 15.68
C LEU A 100 -4.54 -1.23 14.84
N ALA A 101 -5.23 -1.51 13.74
CA ALA A 101 -5.78 -0.49 12.85
C ALA A 101 -7.24 -0.14 13.18
N LEU A 102 -7.61 1.09 12.82
CA LEU A 102 -8.97 1.61 12.92
C LEU A 102 -9.21 2.61 11.80
N LEU A 103 -10.41 2.63 11.23
CA LEU A 103 -10.84 3.70 10.33
C LEU A 103 -11.75 4.66 11.11
N SER A 104 -11.61 5.97 10.92
CA SER A 104 -12.53 6.99 11.44
C SER A 104 -13.04 7.87 10.31
N ASP A 105 -14.33 8.19 10.31
CA ASP A 105 -14.90 9.19 9.39
C ASP A 105 -14.84 10.62 9.96
N ASP A 106 -15.29 11.60 9.16
CA ASP A 106 -15.34 13.02 9.50
C ASP A 106 -16.34 13.39 10.61
N ARG A 107 -17.16 12.44 11.06
CA ARG A 107 -18.09 12.57 12.18
C ARG A 107 -17.60 11.82 13.42
N GLY A 108 -16.42 11.21 13.35
CA GLY A 108 -15.83 10.42 14.42
C GLY A 108 -16.43 9.02 14.58
N LYS A 109 -17.23 8.53 13.62
CA LYS A 109 -17.66 7.13 13.61
C LYS A 109 -16.47 6.26 13.26
N GLN A 110 -16.29 5.20 14.06
CA GLN A 110 -15.15 4.31 13.98
C GLN A 110 -15.55 2.95 13.37
N TYR A 111 -14.65 2.38 12.59
CA TYR A 111 -14.82 1.11 11.91
C TYR A 111 -13.61 0.22 12.16
N LEU A 112 -13.87 -1.03 12.56
CA LEU A 112 -12.84 -2.05 12.67
C LEU A 112 -12.53 -2.64 11.30
N PRO A 113 -11.29 -3.10 11.06
CA PRO A 113 -10.97 -3.84 9.84
C PRO A 113 -11.85 -5.09 9.72
N ALA A 114 -12.40 -5.32 8.54
CA ALA A 114 -13.02 -6.59 8.17
C ALA A 114 -11.96 -7.67 7.90
N SER A 115 -10.81 -7.28 7.33
CA SER A 115 -9.66 -8.18 7.16
C SER A 115 -8.32 -7.42 7.19
N TRP A 116 -7.25 -8.17 7.51
CA TRP A 116 -5.87 -7.80 7.29
C TRP A 116 -5.19 -8.93 6.51
N ASP A 117 -5.13 -8.78 5.19
CA ASP A 117 -4.64 -9.81 4.29
C ASP A 117 -3.17 -9.54 3.96
N SER A 118 -2.28 -10.21 4.70
CA SER A 118 -0.83 -10.03 4.61
C SER A 118 -0.11 -11.36 4.75
N GLN A 119 0.93 -11.55 3.94
CA GLN A 119 1.88 -12.64 4.16
C GLN A 119 2.88 -12.28 5.26
N PRO A 120 3.46 -13.29 5.96
CA PRO A 120 4.60 -13.05 6.83
C PRO A 120 5.72 -12.34 6.06
N GLY A 121 6.30 -11.32 6.67
CA GLY A 121 7.26 -10.42 6.02
C GLY A 121 8.58 -10.26 6.76
N GLY A 122 8.63 -10.60 8.06
CA GLY A 122 9.81 -10.37 8.89
C GLY A 122 10.18 -8.89 8.98
N HIS A 123 11.15 -8.42 8.18
CA HIS A 123 11.62 -7.01 8.20
C HIS A 123 10.98 -6.12 7.13
N HIS A 124 10.25 -6.70 6.18
CA HIS A 124 9.43 -5.98 5.20
C HIS A 124 8.09 -6.67 5.10
N ARG A 125 7.00 -5.98 5.41
CA ARG A 125 5.67 -6.59 5.43
C ARG A 125 4.67 -5.73 4.69
N GLN A 126 3.89 -6.35 3.81
CA GLN A 126 2.87 -5.70 3.03
C GLN A 126 1.56 -6.48 3.12
N GLY A 127 0.44 -5.78 3.00
CA GLY A 127 -0.88 -6.39 2.94
C GLY A 127 -1.98 -5.37 2.77
N THR A 128 -3.21 -5.85 2.67
CA THR A 128 -4.39 -5.00 2.50
C THR A 128 -5.26 -5.02 3.75
N LEU A 129 -5.55 -3.84 4.28
CA LEU A 129 -6.64 -3.64 5.22
C LEU A 129 -7.94 -3.40 4.44
N THR A 130 -8.97 -4.17 4.77
CA THR A 130 -10.31 -3.99 4.20
C THR A 130 -11.25 -3.52 5.29
N PHE A 131 -12.00 -2.46 5.04
CA PHE A 131 -13.05 -1.94 5.92
C PHE A 131 -14.38 -1.96 5.18
N GLN A 132 -15.50 -2.06 5.92
CA GLN A 132 -16.78 -1.66 5.33
C GLN A 132 -16.73 -0.17 5.02
N ALA A 133 -17.15 0.21 3.82
CA ALA A 133 -17.21 1.62 3.44
C ALA A 133 -18.22 2.36 4.36
N PRO A 134 -17.92 3.60 4.76
CA PRO A 134 -18.88 4.42 5.52
C PRO A 134 -20.23 4.54 4.80
N ASP A 135 -21.34 4.36 5.53
CA ASP A 135 -22.71 4.41 4.97
C ASP A 135 -23.09 5.76 4.33
N SER A 136 -22.30 6.80 4.56
CA SER A 136 -22.48 8.13 3.99
C SER A 136 -21.16 8.62 3.43
N GLU A 137 -21.22 9.49 2.43
CA GLU A 137 -20.07 10.17 1.85
C GLU A 137 -19.42 11.12 2.89
N PRO A 138 -18.29 10.73 3.51
CA PRO A 138 -17.64 11.58 4.49
C PRO A 138 -16.75 12.60 3.76
N LYS A 139 -16.49 13.76 4.39
CA LYS A 139 -15.54 14.74 3.82
C LYS A 139 -14.10 14.23 3.84
N TYR A 140 -13.79 13.39 4.81
CA TYR A 140 -12.51 12.72 4.94
C TYR A 140 -12.68 11.44 5.74
N PHE A 141 -11.70 10.57 5.65
CA PHE A 141 -11.52 9.48 6.60
C PHE A 141 -10.05 9.41 7.03
N GLU A 142 -9.83 8.78 8.17
CA GLU A 142 -8.53 8.59 8.79
C GLU A 142 -8.28 7.10 9.04
N LEU A 143 -7.15 6.59 8.58
CA LEU A 143 -6.60 5.33 9.07
C LEU A 143 -5.71 5.63 10.27
N ILE A 144 -6.00 4.99 11.40
CA ILE A 144 -5.24 5.08 12.63
C ILE A 144 -4.56 3.73 12.87
N ILE A 145 -3.23 3.70 12.89
CA ILE A 145 -2.44 2.50 13.23
C ILE A 145 -1.79 2.71 14.59
N ARG A 146 -2.07 1.83 15.54
CA ARG A 146 -1.64 1.97 16.94
C ARG A 146 -0.51 1.04 17.33
N ASP A 147 0.27 1.49 18.30
CA ASP A 147 1.24 0.68 19.06
C ASP A 147 2.28 -0.10 18.22
N VAL A 148 2.58 0.38 17.00
CA VAL A 148 3.64 -0.20 16.18
C VAL A 148 4.98 0.46 16.53
N ALA A 149 5.91 -0.36 17.03
CA ALA A 149 7.28 0.03 17.38
C ALA A 149 7.37 1.21 18.37
N GLY A 150 6.54 1.19 19.41
CA GLY A 150 6.54 2.17 20.51
C GLY A 150 5.94 3.53 20.17
N ILE A 151 5.41 3.70 18.95
CA ILE A 151 4.61 4.88 18.58
C ILE A 151 3.15 4.58 18.88
N LYS A 152 2.55 5.41 19.74
CA LYS A 152 1.17 5.22 20.21
C LYS A 152 0.17 5.19 19.06
N GLU A 153 0.22 6.18 18.16
CA GLU A 153 -0.69 6.30 17.01
C GLU A 153 0.04 6.91 15.81
N ARG A 154 -0.26 6.40 14.62
CA ARG A 154 0.06 7.02 13.32
C ARG A 154 -1.25 7.23 12.58
N ILE A 155 -1.47 8.43 12.08
CA ILE A 155 -2.73 8.84 11.42
C ILE A 155 -2.43 9.17 9.96
N PHE A 156 -3.17 8.53 9.06
CA PHE A 156 -3.16 8.79 7.62
C PHE A 156 -4.54 9.27 7.25
N ARG A 157 -4.64 10.47 6.67
CA ARG A 157 -5.93 11.13 6.47
C ARG A 157 -6.10 11.43 5.00
N TRP A 158 -7.22 11.03 4.41
CA TRP A 158 -7.53 11.43 3.04
C TRP A 158 -8.74 12.33 3.00
N GLU A 159 -8.58 13.48 2.37
CA GLU A 159 -9.67 14.39 2.04
C GLU A 159 -10.37 13.86 0.78
N LEU A 160 -11.68 13.74 0.83
CA LEU A 160 -12.50 13.26 -0.26
C LEU A 160 -13.09 14.45 -1.01
N GLY A 161 -12.78 14.53 -2.30
CA GLY A 161 -13.37 15.55 -3.16
C GLY A 161 -14.84 15.25 -3.40
N VAL A 162 -15.71 16.24 -3.21
CA VAL A 162 -17.07 16.18 -3.76
C VAL A 162 -16.97 16.32 -5.28
N SER A 163 -17.39 15.29 -6.03
CA SER A 163 -17.57 15.40 -7.48
C SER A 163 -18.97 15.86 -7.83
#